data_AF-A0A7S2BSN3-F1
#
_entry.id   AF-A0A7S2BSN3-F1
#
_cell.length_a   1.000
_cell.length_b   1.000
_cell.length_c   1.000
_cell.angle_alpha   90.00
_cell.angle_beta   90.00
_cell.angle_gamma   90.00
#
_symmetry.space_group_name_H-M   'P 1'
#
loop_
_entity.id
_entity.type
_entity.pdbx_description
1 polymer ?
#
loop_
_entity_poly.entity_id
_entity_poly.type
_entity_poly.pdbx_seq_one_letter_code
_entity_poly.pdbx_strand_id
1 'polypeptide(L)'
;SATVIVEVVKQDIIAKIAGGAERTAGTDQALTLDASGSSDPDELNSTWSYTWACINATSEAACTKSDGTTALVLAPNATLTLPGLTLAEGTYEFSVLVKKD
;
A
#
# COMPACT_ATOMS: atom_id res chain seq x y z
N SER A 1 4.82 -47.65 4.00
CA SER A 1 4.20 -46.55 4.78
C SER A 1 4.81 -45.23 4.30
N ALA A 2 4.12 -44.12 4.51
CA ALA A 2 4.67 -42.78 4.29
C ALA A 2 4.40 -41.93 5.53
N THR A 3 5.30 -41.00 5.82
CA THR A 3 5.22 -40.10 6.97
C THR A 3 5.55 -38.68 6.50
N VAL A 4 4.84 -37.69 7.05
CA VAL A 4 5.13 -36.27 6.89
C VAL A 4 5.27 -35.66 8.29
N ILE A 5 6.20 -34.72 8.43
CA ILE A 5 6.37 -33.90 9.63
C ILE A 5 5.97 -32.49 9.24
N VAL A 6 5.05 -31.90 9.99
CA VAL A 6 4.56 -30.53 9.79
C VAL A 6 4.85 -29.73 11.05
N GLU A 7 5.50 -28.59 10.89
CA GLU A 7 5.68 -27.60 11.95
C GLU A 7 4.60 -26.52 11.78
N VAL A 8 3.87 -26.23 12.86
CA VAL A 8 2.81 -25.22 12.87
C VAL A 8 3.29 -24.06 13.71
N VAL A 9 3.49 -22.91 13.08
CA VAL A 9 3.94 -21.66 13.70
C VAL A 9 3.06 -20.51 13.23
N LYS A 10 3.04 -19.42 14.00
CA LYS A 10 2.42 -18.16 13.57
C LYS A 10 3.15 -17.62 12.33
N GLN A 11 2.40 -17.15 11.36
CA GLN A 11 2.83 -16.56 10.12
C GLN A 11 2.65 -15.03 10.14
N ASP A 12 3.42 -14.35 9.30
CA ASP A 12 3.28 -12.91 9.13
C ASP A 12 2.10 -12.56 8.21
N ILE A 13 1.56 -11.36 8.41
CA ILE A 13 0.60 -10.75 7.48
C ILE A 13 1.29 -10.53 6.13
N ILE A 14 0.60 -10.94 5.07
CA ILE A 14 1.01 -10.71 3.68
C ILE A 14 0.29 -9.46 3.19
N ALA A 15 0.99 -8.32 3.22
CA ALA A 15 0.50 -7.08 2.63
C ALA A 15 0.59 -7.13 1.10
N LYS A 16 -0.47 -6.71 0.40
CA LYS A 16 -0.54 -6.76 -1.06
C LYS A 16 -1.26 -5.56 -1.63
N ILE A 17 -0.60 -4.81 -2.53
CA ILE A 17 -1.23 -3.77 -3.34
C ILE A 17 -1.63 -4.38 -4.70
N ALA A 18 -2.89 -4.21 -5.10
CA ALA A 18 -3.39 -4.70 -6.39
C ALA A 18 -2.83 -3.89 -7.58
N GLY A 19 -2.71 -4.56 -8.73
CA GLY A 19 -2.28 -3.94 -9.99
C GLY A 19 -0.79 -4.11 -10.33
N GLY A 20 -0.04 -4.91 -9.57
CA GLY A 20 1.36 -5.22 -9.83
C GLY A 20 2.35 -4.23 -9.18
N ALA A 21 3.64 -4.47 -9.38
CA ALA A 21 4.72 -3.67 -8.78
C ALA A 21 4.91 -2.30 -9.45
N GLU A 22 4.61 -2.21 -10.74
CA GLU A 22 4.78 -0.98 -11.53
C GLU A 22 3.49 -0.63 -12.25
N ARG A 23 3.16 0.66 -12.24
CA ARG A 23 1.94 1.21 -12.85
C ARG A 23 2.23 2.57 -13.47
N THR A 24 1.53 2.88 -14.54
CA THR A 24 1.52 4.21 -15.16
C THR A 24 0.12 4.80 -15.06
N ALA A 25 0.03 6.07 -14.70
CA ALA A 25 -1.23 6.83 -14.66
C ALA A 25 -1.00 8.21 -15.28
N GLY A 26 -2.00 8.73 -15.99
CA GLY A 26 -2.00 10.12 -16.45
C GLY A 26 -2.13 11.07 -15.26
N THR A 27 -1.51 12.24 -15.33
CA THR A 27 -1.55 13.23 -14.24
C THR A 27 -2.96 13.74 -13.96
N ASP A 28 -3.86 13.73 -14.95
CA ASP A 28 -5.26 14.12 -14.82
C ASP A 28 -6.20 12.98 -14.36
N GLN A 29 -5.70 11.75 -14.26
CA GLN A 29 -6.47 10.58 -13.83
C GLN A 29 -6.37 10.38 -12.32
N ALA A 30 -7.45 9.86 -11.73
CA ALA A 30 -7.40 9.41 -10.35
C ALA A 30 -6.46 8.19 -10.23
N LEU A 31 -5.61 8.19 -9.21
CA LEU A 31 -4.77 7.05 -8.84
C LEU A 31 -5.43 6.30 -7.70
N THR A 32 -5.76 5.03 -7.92
CA THR A 32 -6.29 4.13 -6.89
C THR A 32 -5.33 2.99 -6.61
N LEU A 33 -4.93 2.86 -5.35
CA LEU A 33 -4.16 1.75 -4.80
C LEU A 33 -5.05 0.96 -3.84
N ASP A 34 -5.03 -0.36 -3.95
CA ASP A 34 -5.94 -1.22 -3.19
C ASP A 34 -5.17 -2.33 -2.47
N ALA A 35 -5.17 -2.25 -1.14
CA ALA A 35 -4.55 -3.20 -0.24
C ALA A 35 -5.54 -4.19 0.40
N SER A 36 -6.81 -4.19 -0.02
CA SER A 36 -7.85 -5.07 0.54
C SER A 36 -7.58 -6.56 0.32
N GLY A 37 -6.76 -6.91 -0.66
CA GLY A 37 -6.31 -8.28 -0.90
C GLY A 37 -5.15 -8.75 -0.01
N SER A 38 -4.81 -7.99 1.03
CA SER A 38 -3.85 -8.44 2.05
C SER A 38 -4.47 -9.55 2.91
N SER A 39 -3.65 -10.49 3.36
CA SER A 39 -4.13 -11.71 4.03
C SER A 39 -3.28 -12.07 5.23
N ASP A 40 -3.89 -12.69 6.23
CA ASP A 40 -3.22 -13.27 7.38
C ASP A 40 -3.51 -14.78 7.39
N PRO A 41 -2.50 -15.64 7.17
CA PRO A 41 -2.68 -17.09 7.15
C PRO A 41 -3.24 -17.67 8.46
N ASP A 42 -3.08 -16.99 9.60
CA ASP A 42 -3.52 -17.47 10.91
C ASP A 42 -4.92 -16.98 11.31
N GLU A 43 -5.67 -16.38 10.38
CA GLU A 43 -6.87 -15.57 10.58
C GLU A 43 -7.67 -15.84 11.88
N LEU A 44 -7.33 -15.09 12.93
CA LEU A 44 -8.22 -14.79 14.03
C LEU A 44 -9.03 -13.54 13.63
N ASN A 45 -10.31 -13.54 14.00
CA ASN A 45 -11.29 -12.52 13.64
C ASN A 45 -10.92 -11.16 14.29
N SER A 46 -10.01 -10.42 13.67
CA SER A 46 -9.45 -9.14 14.13
C SER A 46 -9.76 -8.03 13.14
N THR A 47 -9.86 -6.80 13.65
CA THR A 47 -9.99 -5.60 12.83
C THR A 47 -8.67 -5.30 12.13
N TRP A 48 -8.73 -4.93 10.86
CA TRP A 48 -7.57 -4.54 10.05
C TRP A 48 -7.31 -3.03 10.13
N SER A 49 -6.04 -2.65 10.21
CA SER A 49 -5.57 -1.26 10.10
C SER A 49 -4.54 -1.11 8.98
N TYR A 50 -4.62 0.03 8.27
CA TYR A 50 -3.81 0.32 7.09
C TYR A 50 -3.10 1.67 7.28
N THR A 51 -1.81 1.72 6.99
CA THR A 51 -1.04 2.97 7.00
C THR A 51 -0.24 3.08 5.71
N TRP A 52 -0.56 4.08 4.91
CA TRP A 52 0.11 4.32 3.64
C TRP A 52 1.27 5.29 3.81
N ALA A 53 2.32 5.08 3.01
CA ALA A 53 3.43 6.01 2.84
C ALA A 53 3.70 6.23 1.35
N CYS A 54 4.26 7.40 1.04
CA CYS A 54 4.64 7.78 -0.32
C CYS A 54 6.00 8.49 -0.29
N ILE A 55 6.90 8.03 -1.15
CA ILE A 55 8.23 8.61 -1.38
C ILE A 55 8.33 9.04 -2.84
N ASN A 56 8.84 10.25 -3.09
CA ASN A 56 9.24 10.66 -4.43
C ASN A 56 10.58 9.98 -4.76
N ALA A 57 10.62 9.16 -5.81
CA ALA A 57 11.79 8.34 -6.12
C ALA A 57 13.01 9.17 -6.58
N THR A 58 12.80 10.40 -7.04
CA THR A 58 13.88 11.29 -7.48
C THR A 58 14.50 12.06 -6.32
N SER A 59 13.68 12.58 -5.40
CA SER A 59 14.17 13.37 -4.26
C SER A 59 14.42 12.56 -3.00
N GLU A 60 13.98 11.30 -2.98
CA GLU A 60 13.99 10.40 -1.81
C GLU A 60 13.26 10.99 -0.58
N ALA A 61 12.41 12.00 -0.80
CA ALA A 61 11.65 12.68 0.23
C ALA A 61 10.19 12.21 0.28
N ALA A 62 9.52 12.48 1.41
CA ALA A 62 8.08 12.29 1.52
C ALA A 62 7.33 13.07 0.44
N CYS A 63 6.29 12.46 -0.13
CA CYS A 63 5.54 13.07 -1.21
C CYS A 63 4.85 14.39 -0.79
N THR A 64 4.92 15.37 -1.68
CA THR A 64 4.11 16.58 -1.66
C THR A 64 3.03 16.52 -2.73
N LYS A 65 2.04 17.41 -2.63
CA LYS A 65 1.06 17.63 -3.70
C LYS A 65 1.75 18.24 -4.93
N SER A 66 1.02 18.37 -6.03
CA SER A 66 1.48 18.93 -7.31
C SER A 66 2.03 20.36 -7.22
N ASP A 67 1.69 21.11 -6.17
CA ASP A 67 2.29 22.42 -5.87
C ASP A 67 3.75 22.35 -5.37
N GLY A 68 4.27 21.16 -5.11
CA GLY A 68 5.63 20.90 -4.66
C GLY A 68 5.92 21.26 -3.20
N THR A 69 4.95 21.82 -2.46
CA THR A 69 5.18 22.40 -1.12
C THR A 69 4.24 21.86 -0.05
N THR A 70 3.01 21.50 -0.41
CA THR A 70 2.03 20.96 0.51
C THR A 70 2.28 19.47 0.73
N ALA A 71 2.46 19.04 1.98
CA ALA A 71 2.61 17.62 2.29
C ALA A 71 1.39 16.80 1.83
N LEU A 72 1.63 15.61 1.29
CA LEU A 72 0.57 14.68 0.92
C LEU A 72 0.07 13.93 2.16
N VAL A 73 -1.25 13.95 2.39
CA VAL A 73 -1.90 13.21 3.48
C VAL A 73 -2.66 12.03 2.88
N LEU A 74 -2.35 10.83 3.36
CA LEU A 74 -2.93 9.57 2.85
C LEU A 74 -3.95 9.02 3.85
N ALA A 75 -5.13 8.64 3.36
CA ALA A 75 -6.17 8.09 4.21
C ALA A 75 -5.81 6.67 4.69
N PRO A 76 -6.02 6.31 5.97
CA PRO A 76 -5.65 5.01 6.54
C PRO A 76 -6.68 3.90 6.23
N ASN A 77 -7.06 3.76 4.96
CA ASN A 77 -8.05 2.79 4.49
C ASN A 77 -7.39 1.68 3.66
N ALA A 78 -8.08 0.55 3.52
CA ALA A 78 -7.63 -0.53 2.62
C ALA A 78 -7.43 -0.04 1.18
N THR A 79 -8.27 0.88 0.72
CA THR A 79 -8.13 1.53 -0.58
C THR A 79 -7.74 3.00 -0.39
N LEU A 80 -6.66 3.41 -1.07
CA LEU A 80 -6.22 4.79 -1.17
C LEU A 80 -6.57 5.32 -2.56
N THR A 81 -7.29 6.44 -2.62
CA THR A 81 -7.61 7.13 -3.88
C THR A 81 -7.09 8.56 -3.82
N LEU A 82 -6.23 8.92 -4.76
CA LEU A 82 -5.79 10.28 -4.99
C LEU A 82 -6.51 10.84 -6.22
N PRO A 83 -7.20 11.99 -6.13
CA PRO A 83 -7.76 12.64 -7.30
C PRO A 83 -6.70 12.98 -8.35
N GLY A 84 -7.12 13.13 -9.60
CA GLY A 84 -6.26 13.68 -10.65
C GLY A 84 -5.66 15.03 -10.23
N LEU A 85 -4.45 15.30 -10.72
CA LEU A 85 -3.64 16.49 -10.44
C LEU A 85 -3.16 16.59 -8.98
N THR A 86 -3.30 15.53 -8.17
CA THR A 86 -2.77 15.50 -6.79
C THR A 86 -1.25 15.48 -6.77
N LEU A 87 -0.63 14.74 -7.70
CA LEU A 87 0.83 14.63 -7.84
C LEU A 87 1.29 15.34 -9.11
N ALA A 88 2.52 15.83 -9.09
CA ALA A 88 3.20 16.29 -10.30
C ALA A 88 3.61 15.08 -11.17
N GLU A 89 4.07 15.34 -12.38
CA GLU A 89 4.70 14.30 -13.20
C GLU A 89 5.99 13.81 -12.53
N GLY A 90 6.14 12.49 -12.40
CA GLY A 90 7.31 11.89 -11.76
C GLY A 90 7.09 10.44 -11.37
N THR A 91 8.12 9.85 -10.76
CA THR A 91 8.08 8.49 -10.21
C THR A 91 7.91 8.54 -8.71
N TYR A 92 6.96 7.76 -8.20
CA TYR A 92 6.60 7.71 -6.80
C TYR A 92 6.54 6.26 -6.34
N GLU A 93 7.08 5.99 -5.17
CA GLU A 93 6.96 4.71 -4.50
C GLU A 93 5.90 4.81 -3.40
N PHE A 94 4.91 3.92 -3.47
CA PHE A 94 3.89 3.79 -2.44
C PHE A 94 4.08 2.49 -1.70
N SER A 95 4.01 2.56 -0.37
CA SER A 95 3.99 1.39 0.50
C SER A 95 2.82 1.44 1.45
N VAL A 96 2.40 0.28 1.94
CA VAL A 96 1.33 0.13 2.93
C VAL A 96 1.78 -0.81 4.02
N LEU A 97 1.63 -0.37 5.26
CA LEU A 97 1.72 -1.22 6.43
C LEU A 97 0.32 -1.71 6.78
N VAL A 98 0.15 -3.02 6.85
CA VAL A 98 -1.11 -3.67 7.20
C VAL A 98 -0.93 -4.35 8.55
N LYS A 99 -1.87 -4.11 9.47
CA LYS A 99 -1.86 -4.69 10.81
C LYS A 99 -3.24 -5.22 11.18
N LYS A 100 -3.24 -6.09 12.18
CA LYS A 100 -4.43 -6.50 12.92
C LYS A 100 -4.30 -6.06 14.36
N ASP A 101 -5.41 -5.59 14.93
CA ASP A 101 -5.52 -5.29 16.36
C ASP A 101 -5.75 -6.56 17.19
#